data_AF-A0A564XZ29-F1
#
_entry.id   AF-A0A564XZ29-F1
#
_cell.length_a   1.000
_cell.length_b   1.000
_cell.length_c   1.000
_cell.angle_alpha   90.00
_cell.angle_beta   90.00
_cell.angle_gamma   90.00
#
_symmetry.space_group_name_H-M   'P 1'
#
loop_
_entity.id
_entity.type
_entity.pdbx_description
1 polymer ?
#
loop_
_entity_poly.entity_id
_entity_poly.type
_entity_poly.pdbx_seq_one_letter_code
_entity_poly.pdbx_strand_id
1 'polypeptide(L)'
;GLESVFTESARVSYGRLFTLLLTVRRTQHLLKNTWRIHKHNMPSQHHFQRMVFFVDHLLSYLQTDVISVAFDKLMKTFEVVQSGESSYKDLGNVEAFHETFLSNLESQAFLHHARIYSLILRLLYECRKYCNFCTLRSNSAEILASFEHLAYSLFAALSAASPMMSSGGTHLSQLILRLNFNNFFSVRSNDHPIL
;
A
#
# COMPACT_ATOMS: atom_id res chain seq x y z
N GLY A 1 15.48 22.86 -19.38
CA GLY A 1 16.42 21.72 -19.28
C GLY A 1 15.91 20.81 -18.18
N LEU A 2 16.20 19.50 -18.19
CA LEU A 2 15.62 18.49 -17.27
C LEU A 2 15.60 18.89 -15.77
N GLU A 3 16.50 19.77 -15.33
CA GLU A 3 16.53 20.36 -13.98
C GLU A 3 15.26 21.15 -13.60
N SER A 4 14.53 21.68 -14.59
CA SER A 4 13.32 22.44 -14.35
C SER A 4 12.11 21.54 -14.03
N VAL A 5 12.14 20.27 -14.48
CA VAL A 5 11.14 19.24 -14.15
C VAL A 5 11.51 18.52 -12.85
N PHE A 6 12.79 18.19 -12.63
CA PHE A 6 13.26 17.54 -11.40
C PHE A 6 13.61 18.54 -10.30
N THR A 7 12.62 19.33 -9.91
CA THR A 7 12.71 20.29 -8.80
C THR A 7 13.05 19.61 -7.47
N GLU A 8 13.51 20.39 -6.50
CA GLU A 8 13.78 19.86 -5.16
C GLU A 8 12.53 19.27 -4.51
N SER A 9 11.37 19.88 -4.72
CA SER A 9 10.06 19.34 -4.27
C SER A 9 9.80 17.97 -4.88
N ALA A 10 10.01 17.80 -6.18
CA ALA A 10 9.83 16.52 -6.85
C ALA A 10 10.75 15.43 -6.28
N ARG A 11 12.01 15.76 -5.97
CA ARG A 11 12.96 14.82 -5.35
C ARG A 11 12.50 14.36 -3.98
N VAL A 12 11.96 15.27 -3.17
CA VAL A 12 11.39 14.94 -1.86
C VAL A 12 10.21 13.99 -2.01
N SER A 13 9.27 14.27 -2.91
CA SER A 13 8.12 13.39 -3.19
C SER A 13 8.57 11.99 -3.63
N TYR A 14 9.53 11.90 -4.55
CA TYR A 14 10.12 10.62 -4.95
C TYR A 14 10.80 9.90 -3.79
N GLY A 15 11.54 10.63 -2.93
CA GLY A 15 12.18 10.06 -1.74
C GLY A 15 11.17 9.45 -0.77
N ARG A 16 10.02 10.11 -0.54
CA ARG A 16 8.94 9.60 0.31
C ARG A 16 8.31 8.34 -0.28
N LEU A 17 7.97 8.36 -1.57
CA LEU A 17 7.44 7.20 -2.30
C LEU A 17 8.41 6.01 -2.26
N PHE A 18 9.69 6.27 -2.55
CA PHE A 18 10.74 5.26 -2.52
C PHE A 18 10.89 4.65 -1.12
N THR A 19 10.89 5.47 -0.07
CA THR A 19 11.00 5.01 1.32
C THR A 19 9.83 4.10 1.69
N LEU A 20 8.61 4.45 1.29
CA LEU A 20 7.43 3.60 1.51
C LEU A 20 7.58 2.26 0.78
N LEU A 21 7.85 2.29 -0.53
CA LEU A 21 8.00 1.09 -1.36
C LEU A 21 9.09 0.16 -0.83
N LEU A 22 10.24 0.73 -0.46
CA LEU A 22 11.37 -0.02 0.09
C LEU A 22 11.02 -0.65 1.43
N THR A 23 10.28 0.05 2.28
CA THR A 23 9.83 -0.47 3.59
C THR A 23 8.87 -1.64 3.41
N VAL A 24 7.93 -1.54 2.48
CA VAL A 24 7.00 -2.63 2.14
C VAL A 24 7.77 -3.83 1.56
N ARG A 25 8.63 -3.61 0.56
CA ARG A 25 9.47 -4.65 -0.08
C ARG A 25 10.39 -5.36 0.92
N ARG A 26 11.05 -4.64 1.81
CA ARG A 26 11.90 -5.22 2.87
C ARG A 26 11.09 -6.08 3.82
N THR A 27 9.90 -5.63 4.21
CA THR A 27 9.01 -6.39 5.08
C THR A 27 8.52 -7.67 4.38
N GLN A 28 8.16 -7.58 3.10
CA GLN A 28 7.78 -8.74 2.28
C GLN A 28 8.90 -9.77 2.21
N HIS A 29 10.12 -9.31 1.91
CA HIS A 29 11.29 -10.17 1.82
C HIS A 29 11.59 -10.85 3.16
N LEU A 30 11.53 -10.10 4.26
CA LEU A 30 11.72 -10.64 5.61
C LEU A 30 10.69 -11.74 5.92
N LEU A 31 9.41 -11.48 5.68
CA LEU A 31 8.35 -12.47 5.86
C LEU A 31 8.65 -13.72 5.04
N LYS A 32 8.89 -13.60 3.73
CA LYS A 32 9.19 -14.75 2.86
C LYS A 32 10.41 -15.55 3.34
N ASN A 33 11.45 -14.87 3.81
CA ASN A 33 12.63 -15.53 4.37
C ASN A 33 12.33 -16.24 5.70
N THR A 34 11.57 -15.61 6.60
CA THR A 34 11.13 -16.23 7.87
C THR A 34 10.28 -17.48 7.61
N TRP A 35 9.36 -17.44 6.62
CA TRP A 35 8.60 -18.62 6.22
C TRP A 35 9.53 -19.76 5.78
N ARG A 36 10.49 -19.46 4.90
CA ARG A 36 11.44 -20.45 4.39
C ARG A 36 12.24 -21.13 5.51
N ILE A 37 12.67 -20.38 6.53
CA ILE A 37 13.52 -20.89 7.62
C ILE A 37 12.70 -21.56 8.72
N HIS A 38 11.55 -20.99 9.08
CA HIS A 38 10.80 -21.35 10.29
C HIS A 38 9.41 -21.95 10.02
N LYS A 39 9.10 -22.36 8.79
CA LYS A 39 7.78 -22.90 8.38
C LYS A 39 7.16 -23.85 9.40
N HIS A 40 7.94 -24.82 9.89
CA HIS A 40 7.47 -25.89 10.78
C HIS A 40 7.38 -25.49 12.26
N ASN A 41 8.06 -24.43 12.67
CA ASN A 41 8.15 -23.98 14.06
C ASN A 41 7.38 -22.68 14.32
N MET A 42 6.50 -22.31 13.40
CA MET A 42 5.82 -21.04 13.45
C MET A 42 4.66 -21.08 14.44
N PRO A 43 4.63 -20.20 15.46
CA PRO A 43 3.66 -20.28 16.57
C PRO A 43 2.22 -20.12 16.09
N SER A 44 1.99 -19.33 15.04
CA SER A 44 0.70 -19.32 14.34
C SER A 44 0.88 -19.12 12.84
N GLN A 45 0.68 -20.19 12.06
CA GLN A 45 0.77 -20.15 10.61
C GLN A 45 -0.35 -19.28 10.00
N HIS A 46 -1.57 -19.36 10.53
CA HIS A 46 -2.70 -18.57 10.03
C HIS A 46 -2.44 -17.05 10.08
N HIS A 47 -2.02 -16.54 11.24
CA HIS A 47 -1.73 -15.11 11.39
C HIS A 47 -0.54 -14.66 10.53
N PHE A 48 0.47 -15.51 10.40
CA PHE A 48 1.58 -15.23 9.53
C PHE A 48 1.16 -15.13 8.05
N GLN A 49 0.31 -16.05 7.58
CA GLN A 49 -0.24 -15.98 6.22
C GLN A 49 -1.05 -14.69 6.02
N ARG A 50 -1.80 -14.23 7.04
CA ARG A 50 -2.45 -12.92 7.00
C ARG A 50 -1.45 -11.77 6.88
N MET A 51 -0.35 -11.78 7.64
CA MET A 51 0.70 -10.76 7.52
C MET A 51 1.33 -10.74 6.12
N VAL A 52 1.67 -11.92 5.55
CA VAL A 52 2.19 -12.05 4.18
C VAL A 52 1.19 -11.49 3.18
N PHE A 53 -0.07 -11.91 3.30
CA PHE A 53 -1.15 -11.49 2.42
C PHE A 53 -1.32 -9.96 2.41
N PHE A 54 -1.37 -9.34 3.60
CA PHE A 54 -1.49 -7.88 3.72
C PHE A 54 -0.34 -7.17 2.99
N VAL A 55 0.90 -7.60 3.23
CA VAL A 55 2.08 -6.97 2.63
C VAL A 55 2.11 -7.17 1.11
N ASP A 56 1.77 -8.36 0.63
CA ASP A 56 1.70 -8.67 -0.81
C ASP A 56 0.64 -7.82 -1.52
N HIS A 57 -0.53 -7.66 -0.91
CA HIS A 57 -1.62 -6.87 -1.48
C HIS A 57 -1.35 -5.37 -1.44
N LEU A 58 -0.75 -4.88 -0.36
CA LEU A 58 -0.32 -3.49 -0.27
C LEU A 58 0.73 -3.18 -1.34
N LEU A 59 1.71 -4.07 -1.53
CA LEU A 59 2.72 -3.89 -2.55
C LEU A 59 2.10 -3.92 -3.96
N SER A 60 1.23 -4.90 -4.23
CA SER A 60 0.54 -5.02 -5.52
C SER A 60 -0.28 -3.76 -5.84
N TYR A 61 -1.01 -3.24 -4.87
CA TYR A 61 -1.75 -1.98 -5.01
C TYR A 61 -0.84 -0.80 -5.36
N LEU A 62 0.23 -0.61 -4.58
CA LEU A 62 1.16 0.50 -4.82
C LEU A 62 1.81 0.40 -6.20
N GLN A 63 2.20 -0.80 -6.63
CA GLN A 63 2.90 -0.98 -7.90
C GLN A 63 1.94 -0.93 -9.09
N THR A 64 0.89 -1.73 -9.08
CA THR A 64 0.02 -1.93 -10.24
C THR A 64 -1.09 -0.89 -10.31
N ASP A 65 -1.82 -0.67 -9.21
CA ASP A 65 -3.01 0.18 -9.23
C ASP A 65 -2.68 1.68 -9.08
N VAL A 66 -1.53 2.02 -8.49
CA VAL A 66 -1.10 3.41 -8.30
C VAL A 66 -0.01 3.77 -9.31
N ILE A 67 1.18 3.15 -9.23
CA ILE A 67 2.34 3.58 -10.02
C ILE A 67 2.17 3.29 -11.51
N SER A 68 1.85 2.04 -11.90
CA SER A 68 1.69 1.70 -13.31
C SER A 68 0.57 2.49 -13.99
N VAL A 69 -0.59 2.59 -13.35
CA VAL A 69 -1.72 3.37 -13.89
C VAL A 69 -1.38 4.85 -14.04
N ALA A 70 -0.71 5.46 -13.05
CA ALA A 70 -0.30 6.85 -13.14
C ALA A 70 0.74 7.07 -14.26
N PHE A 71 1.69 6.13 -14.40
CA PHE A 71 2.70 6.19 -15.44
C PHE A 71 2.09 6.05 -16.84
N ASP A 72 1.18 5.10 -17.05
CA ASP A 72 0.47 4.93 -18.32
C ASP A 72 -0.33 6.17 -18.72
N LYS A 73 -0.99 6.82 -17.74
CA LYS A 73 -1.69 8.10 -17.98
C LYS A 73 -0.72 9.20 -18.42
N LEU A 74 0.44 9.30 -17.76
CA LEU A 74 1.47 10.26 -18.10
C LEU A 74 1.99 10.02 -19.53
N MET A 75 2.31 8.77 -19.88
CA MET A 75 2.81 8.41 -21.22
C MET A 75 1.79 8.72 -22.32
N LYS A 76 0.51 8.35 -22.13
CA LYS A 76 -0.57 8.70 -23.08
C LYS A 76 -0.74 10.19 -23.26
N THR A 77 -0.57 10.97 -22.18
CA THR A 77 -0.63 12.44 -22.26
C THR A 77 0.50 12.96 -23.14
N PHE A 78 1.72 12.44 -23.01
CA PHE A 78 2.83 12.83 -23.88
C PHE A 78 2.65 12.38 -25.34
N GLU A 79 2.09 11.20 -25.59
CA GLU A 79 1.81 10.69 -26.94
C GLU A 79 0.82 11.60 -27.69
N VAL A 80 -0.26 12.04 -27.03
CA VAL A 80 -1.26 12.97 -27.60
C VAL A 80 -0.65 14.35 -27.89
N VAL A 81 0.28 14.81 -27.05
CA VAL A 81 1.00 16.07 -27.28
C VAL A 81 1.92 15.97 -28.49
N GLN A 82 2.54 14.81 -28.70
CA GLN A 82 3.48 14.60 -29.81
C GLN A 82 2.77 14.35 -31.16
N SER A 83 1.56 13.80 -31.17
CA SER A 83 0.80 13.49 -32.39
C SER A 83 0.19 14.72 -33.09
N GLY A 84 0.23 15.90 -32.48
CA GLY A 84 -0.19 17.16 -33.10
C GLY A 84 -1.71 17.32 -33.29
N GLU A 85 -2.52 16.41 -32.75
CA GLU A 85 -3.98 16.53 -32.70
C GLU A 85 -4.35 17.70 -31.79
N SER A 86 -4.84 18.77 -32.41
CA SER A 86 -4.88 20.12 -31.89
C SER A 86 -5.88 20.32 -30.75
N SER A 87 -5.34 20.67 -29.57
CA SER A 87 -5.92 21.53 -28.50
C SER A 87 -4.82 21.91 -27.50
N TYR A 88 -3.74 21.12 -27.47
CA TYR A 88 -2.65 21.20 -26.49
C TYR A 88 -1.38 21.92 -26.97
N LYS A 89 -1.48 22.77 -28.00
CA LYS A 89 -0.35 23.65 -28.40
C LYS A 89 0.05 24.65 -27.31
N ASP A 90 -0.83 24.85 -26.31
CA ASP A 90 -0.62 25.70 -25.14
C ASP A 90 -0.14 24.94 -23.88
N LEU A 91 0.24 23.66 -24.00
CA LEU A 91 0.80 22.86 -22.89
C LEU A 91 2.27 23.16 -22.59
N GLY A 92 2.62 24.44 -22.54
CA GLY A 92 3.98 24.92 -22.35
C GLY A 92 4.63 24.56 -21.01
N ASN A 93 4.04 23.71 -20.16
CA ASN A 93 4.67 23.37 -18.89
C ASN A 93 4.58 21.87 -18.53
N VAL A 94 5.52 21.09 -19.09
CA VAL A 94 5.83 19.71 -18.67
C VAL A 94 5.99 19.60 -17.14
N GLU A 95 6.44 20.67 -16.50
CA GLU A 95 6.59 20.78 -15.04
C GLU A 95 5.24 20.69 -14.33
N ALA A 96 4.21 21.40 -14.80
CA ALA A 96 2.87 21.38 -14.20
C ALA A 96 2.21 19.99 -14.30
N PHE A 97 2.46 19.27 -15.41
CA PHE A 97 2.02 17.89 -15.55
C PHE A 97 2.74 16.95 -14.59
N HIS A 98 4.06 17.09 -14.48
CA HIS A 98 4.88 16.29 -13.60
C HIS A 98 4.52 16.51 -12.13
N GLU A 99 4.28 17.76 -11.74
CA GLU A 99 3.82 18.13 -10.41
C GLU A 99 2.44 17.52 -10.10
N THR A 100 1.49 17.62 -11.04
CA THR A 100 0.17 17.01 -10.91
C THR A 100 0.25 15.49 -10.81
N PHE A 101 1.11 14.87 -11.62
CA PHE A 101 1.38 13.44 -11.57
C PHE A 101 1.92 13.00 -10.21
N LEU A 102 2.91 13.72 -9.67
CA LEU A 102 3.50 13.42 -8.36
C LEU A 102 2.51 13.63 -7.22
N SER A 103 1.76 14.74 -7.22
CA SER A 103 0.75 15.01 -6.20
C SER A 103 -0.33 13.91 -6.17
N ASN A 104 -0.76 13.45 -7.34
CA ASN A 104 -1.70 12.34 -7.47
C ASN A 104 -1.11 11.02 -6.97
N LEU A 105 0.15 10.73 -7.29
CA LEU A 105 0.86 9.56 -6.78
C LEU A 105 0.97 9.56 -5.26
N GLU A 106 1.39 10.68 -4.66
CA GLU A 106 1.54 10.80 -3.21
C GLU A 106 0.19 10.64 -2.50
N SER A 107 -0.86 11.23 -3.05
CA SER A 107 -2.22 11.08 -2.51
C SER A 107 -2.70 9.63 -2.55
N GLN A 108 -2.57 8.96 -3.71
CA GLN A 108 -2.99 7.56 -3.91
C GLN A 108 -2.11 6.55 -3.16
N ALA A 109 -0.83 6.87 -2.93
CA ALA A 109 0.05 6.09 -2.07
C ALA A 109 -0.17 6.36 -0.55
N PHE A 110 -1.21 7.11 -0.20
CA PHE A 110 -1.59 7.51 1.16
C PHE A 110 -0.60 8.45 1.87
N LEU A 111 0.37 9.03 1.19
CA LEU A 111 1.38 9.90 1.82
C LEU A 111 0.82 11.21 2.38
N HIS A 112 -0.32 11.66 1.86
CA HIS A 112 -1.07 12.81 2.40
C HIS A 112 -2.09 12.43 3.49
N HIS A 113 -2.34 11.13 3.68
CA HIS A 113 -3.30 10.62 4.64
C HIS A 113 -2.58 10.15 5.91
N ALA A 114 -2.16 11.10 6.76
CA ALA A 114 -1.31 10.84 7.94
C ALA A 114 -1.78 9.64 8.80
N ARG A 115 -3.10 9.53 9.05
CA ARG A 115 -3.67 8.42 9.81
C ARG A 115 -3.45 7.08 9.10
N ILE A 116 -3.83 6.96 7.82
CA ILE A 116 -3.71 5.73 7.04
C ILE A 116 -2.24 5.33 6.89
N TYR A 117 -1.38 6.30 6.55
CA TYR A 117 0.06 6.09 6.44
C TYR A 117 0.67 5.56 7.75
N SER A 118 0.32 6.17 8.89
CA SER A 118 0.80 5.72 10.20
C SER A 118 0.36 4.30 10.53
N LEU A 119 -0.87 3.92 10.19
CA LEU A 119 -1.40 2.56 10.41
C LEU A 119 -0.67 1.53 9.54
N ILE A 120 -0.41 1.86 8.27
CA ILE A 120 0.39 1.02 7.37
C ILE A 120 1.79 0.80 7.95
N LEU A 121 2.49 1.85 8.36
CA LEU A 121 3.84 1.72 8.92
C LEU A 121 3.86 0.88 10.21
N ARG A 122 2.86 1.05 11.08
CA ARG A 122 2.72 0.26 12.31
C ARG A 122 2.42 -1.21 12.01
N LEU A 123 1.57 -1.51 11.04
CA LEU A 123 1.33 -2.90 10.60
C LEU A 123 2.60 -3.54 10.06
N LEU A 124 3.34 -2.84 9.19
CA LEU A 124 4.62 -3.34 8.68
C LEU A 124 5.63 -3.57 9.82
N TYR A 125 5.62 -2.71 10.84
CA TYR A 125 6.44 -2.89 12.04
C TYR A 125 6.05 -4.15 12.82
N GLU A 126 4.76 -4.39 13.08
CA GLU A 126 4.30 -5.61 13.74
C GLU A 126 4.63 -6.88 12.93
N CYS A 127 4.55 -6.83 11.60
CA CYS A 127 5.02 -7.93 10.75
C CYS A 127 6.51 -8.24 10.97
N ARG A 128 7.37 -7.20 10.97
CA ARG A 128 8.82 -7.39 11.21
C ARG A 128 9.10 -7.87 12.64
N LYS A 129 8.38 -7.33 13.61
CA LYS A 129 8.42 -7.76 15.01
C LYS A 129 8.11 -9.26 15.08
N TYR A 130 6.98 -9.70 14.53
CA TYR A 130 6.61 -11.11 14.48
C TYR A 130 7.68 -12.02 13.86
N CYS A 131 8.34 -11.58 12.77
CA CYS A 131 9.46 -12.32 12.18
C CYS A 131 10.62 -12.52 13.17
N ASN A 132 11.02 -11.48 13.91
CA ASN A 132 12.06 -11.59 14.92
C ASN A 132 11.64 -12.52 16.07
N PHE A 133 10.37 -12.47 16.48
CA PHE A 133 9.84 -13.37 17.51
C PHE A 133 9.82 -14.84 17.08
N CYS A 134 9.54 -15.13 15.80
CA CYS A 134 9.66 -16.50 15.25
C CYS A 134 11.11 -17.03 15.36
N THR A 135 12.10 -16.15 15.26
CA THR A 135 13.51 -16.51 15.44
C THR A 135 13.83 -16.77 16.93
N LEU A 136 13.23 -16.00 17.85
CA LEU A 136 13.49 -16.08 19.30
C LEU A 136 12.61 -17.08 20.07
N ARG A 137 11.58 -17.67 19.44
CA ARG A 137 10.65 -18.66 20.03
C ARG A 137 9.96 -18.19 21.33
N SER A 138 9.58 -16.92 21.40
CA SER A 138 8.87 -16.36 22.56
C SER A 138 7.35 -16.27 22.35
N ASN A 139 6.61 -15.90 23.39
CA ASN A 139 5.14 -15.78 23.33
C ASN A 139 4.72 -14.65 22.36
N SER A 140 3.85 -14.96 21.40
CA SER A 140 3.50 -14.07 20.28
C SER A 140 2.13 -13.39 20.42
N ALA A 141 1.37 -13.68 21.48
CA ALA A 141 -0.03 -13.26 21.63
C ALA A 141 -0.23 -11.72 21.53
N GLU A 142 0.63 -10.93 22.16
CA GLU A 142 0.50 -9.46 22.15
C GLU A 142 0.71 -8.86 20.75
N ILE A 143 1.63 -9.41 19.96
CA ILE A 143 1.94 -8.97 18.61
C ILE A 143 0.75 -9.27 17.69
N LEU A 144 0.17 -10.46 17.86
CA LEU A 144 -1.00 -10.89 17.10
C LEU A 144 -2.19 -9.99 17.38
N ALA A 145 -2.51 -9.76 18.66
CA ALA A 145 -3.60 -8.87 19.06
C ALA A 145 -3.39 -7.42 18.55
N SER A 146 -2.15 -6.91 18.63
CA SER A 146 -1.82 -5.58 18.12
C SER A 146 -2.00 -5.49 16.61
N PHE A 147 -1.53 -6.49 15.87
CA PHE A 147 -1.68 -6.57 14.42
C PHE A 147 -3.16 -6.58 14.00
N GLU A 148 -3.98 -7.39 14.67
CA GLU A 148 -5.41 -7.46 14.37
C GLU A 148 -6.14 -6.15 14.62
N HIS A 149 -5.89 -5.52 15.77
CA HIS A 149 -6.48 -4.22 16.10
C HIS A 149 -6.07 -3.15 15.08
N LEU A 150 -4.80 -3.13 14.69
CA LEU A 150 -4.29 -2.19 13.68
C LEU A 150 -4.88 -2.44 12.31
N ALA A 151 -5.07 -3.69 11.91
CA ALA A 151 -5.63 -4.03 10.62
C ALA A 151 -7.11 -3.63 10.54
N TYR A 152 -7.87 -3.85 11.61
CA TYR A 152 -9.25 -3.39 11.71
C TYR A 152 -9.34 -1.86 11.67
N SER A 153 -8.46 -1.19 12.42
CA SER A 153 -8.36 0.27 12.42
C SER A 153 -8.03 0.84 11.03
N LEU A 154 -7.12 0.19 10.29
CA LEU A 154 -6.77 0.55 8.93
C LEU A 154 -7.96 0.37 8.00
N PHE A 155 -8.66 -0.76 8.10
CA PHE A 155 -9.84 -1.02 7.27
C PHE A 155 -10.95 0.01 7.50
N ALA A 156 -11.24 0.34 8.75
CA ALA A 156 -12.21 1.37 9.10
C ALA A 156 -11.79 2.75 8.52
N ALA A 157 -10.50 3.10 8.63
CA ALA A 157 -9.97 4.35 8.08
C ALA A 157 -10.03 4.39 6.54
N LEU A 158 -9.68 3.29 5.85
CA LEU A 158 -9.76 3.18 4.40
C LEU A 158 -11.22 3.27 3.92
N SER A 159 -12.13 2.58 4.61
CA SER A 159 -13.57 2.60 4.30
C SER A 159 -14.16 4.00 4.45
N ALA A 160 -13.78 4.72 5.52
CA ALA A 160 -14.20 6.10 5.73
C ALA A 160 -13.62 7.07 4.68
N ALA A 161 -12.40 6.81 4.18
CA ALA A 161 -11.75 7.62 3.15
C ALA A 161 -12.24 7.31 1.72
N SER A 162 -12.84 6.13 1.51
CA SER A 162 -13.27 5.65 0.18
C SER A 162 -14.18 6.63 -0.59
N PRO A 163 -15.17 7.31 0.01
CA PRO A 163 -16.02 8.27 -0.70
C PRO A 163 -15.30 9.56 -1.10
N MET A 164 -14.32 9.99 -0.29
CA MET A 164 -13.55 11.22 -0.51
C MET A 164 -12.44 11.07 -1.55
N MET A 165 -11.93 9.86 -1.76
CA MET A 165 -10.85 9.58 -2.72
C MET A 165 -11.39 9.31 -4.15
N SER A 166 -12.58 9.82 -4.48
CA SER A 166 -13.40 9.48 -5.65
C SER A 166 -12.82 9.88 -7.03
N SER A 167 -11.79 10.73 -7.10
CA SER A 167 -11.00 10.93 -8.33
C SER A 167 -10.08 9.73 -8.67
N GLY A 168 -9.82 8.85 -7.68
CA GLY A 168 -9.13 7.55 -7.80
C GLY A 168 -9.92 6.38 -7.19
N GLY A 169 -11.25 6.53 -7.05
CA GLY A 169 -12.11 5.67 -6.23
C GLY A 169 -12.22 4.20 -6.68
N THR A 170 -11.82 3.88 -7.91
CA THR A 170 -11.79 2.50 -8.42
C THR A 170 -10.65 1.67 -7.82
N HIS A 171 -9.48 2.27 -7.57
CA HIS A 171 -8.31 1.50 -7.11
C HIS A 171 -8.35 1.24 -5.60
N LEU A 172 -8.82 2.22 -4.82
CA LEU A 172 -8.97 2.07 -3.37
C LEU A 172 -10.07 1.07 -3.01
N SER A 173 -11.21 1.11 -3.69
CA SER A 173 -12.27 0.12 -3.50
C SER A 173 -11.80 -1.29 -3.85
N GLN A 174 -10.94 -1.45 -4.87
CA GLN A 174 -10.28 -2.74 -5.18
C GLN A 174 -9.31 -3.20 -4.08
N LEU A 175 -8.53 -2.30 -3.48
CA LEU A 175 -7.70 -2.66 -2.32
C LEU A 175 -8.58 -3.08 -1.13
N ILE A 176 -9.62 -2.31 -0.80
CA ILE A 176 -10.57 -2.62 0.28
C ILE A 176 -11.26 -3.95 0.02
N LEU A 177 -11.71 -4.21 -1.20
CA LEU A 177 -12.31 -5.49 -1.60
C LEU A 177 -11.31 -6.63 -1.49
N ARG A 178 -10.07 -6.48 -1.97
CA ARG A 178 -9.05 -7.52 -1.85
C ARG A 178 -8.71 -7.83 -0.39
N LEU A 179 -8.72 -6.81 0.48
CA LEU A 179 -8.56 -6.96 1.93
C LEU A 179 -9.80 -7.58 2.61
N ASN A 180 -11.02 -7.33 2.10
CA ASN A 180 -12.29 -7.80 2.67
C ASN A 180 -12.68 -9.22 2.19
N PHE A 181 -12.62 -9.48 0.88
CA PHE A 181 -13.04 -10.71 0.21
C PHE A 181 -12.27 -11.96 0.68
N ASN A 182 -11.09 -11.80 1.28
CA ASN A 182 -10.24 -12.90 1.73
C ASN A 182 -10.36 -13.20 3.22
N ASN A 183 -11.52 -12.90 3.84
CA ASN A 183 -11.84 -13.31 5.20
C ASN A 183 -10.88 -12.72 6.26
N PHE A 184 -10.16 -11.64 5.96
CA PHE A 184 -9.21 -11.03 6.89
C PHE A 184 -9.89 -10.53 8.18
N PHE A 185 -11.20 -10.30 8.15
CA PHE A 185 -12.02 -9.83 9.28
C PHE A 185 -13.13 -10.81 9.69
N SER A 186 -13.27 -11.95 9.00
CA SER A 186 -14.30 -12.93 9.33
C SER A 186 -13.71 -13.95 10.29
N VAL A 187 -13.78 -13.57 11.56
CA VAL A 187 -13.88 -14.54 12.64
C VAL A 187 -15.26 -14.30 13.27
N ARG A 188 -16.16 -15.26 13.01
CA ARG A 188 -17.50 -15.53 13.59
C ARG A 188 -18.73 -15.18 12.75
N SER A 189 -19.18 -16.21 12.01
CA SER A 189 -20.62 -16.47 11.84
C SER A 189 -21.01 -17.95 12.06
N ASN A 190 -20.18 -18.78 12.72
CA ASN A 190 -20.46 -20.22 12.93
C ASN A 190 -20.37 -20.66 14.41
N ASP A 191 -20.77 -19.80 15.34
CA ASP A 191 -21.12 -20.22 16.71
C ASP A 191 -22.65 -20.09 16.89
N HIS A 192 -23.41 -20.97 16.25
CA HIS A 192 -24.74 -21.33 16.74
C HIS A 192 -24.69 -22.82 17.14
N PRO A 193 -24.78 -23.15 18.44
CA PRO A 193 -24.97 -24.52 18.85
C PRO A 193 -26.36 -24.96 18.38
N ILE A 194 -26.38 -26.13 17.75
CA ILE A 194 -27.58 -26.90 17.45
C ILE A 194 -28.32 -27.11 18.76
N LEU A 195 -29.54 -26.60 18.85
CA LEU A 195 -30.61 -27.12 19.70
C LEU A 195 -31.53 -27.96 18.82
#